data_AF-A0A348YM44-F1
#
_entry.id   AF-A0A348YM44-F1
#
_cell.length_a   1.000
_cell.length_b   1.000
_cell.length_c   1.000
_cell.angle_alpha   90.00
_cell.angle_beta   90.00
_cell.angle_gamma   90.00
#
_symmetry.space_group_name_H-M   'P 1'
#
loop_
_entity.id
_entity.type
_entity.pdbx_description
1 polymer ?
#
loop_
_entity_poly.entity_id
_entity_poly.type
_entity_poly.pdbx_seq_one_letter_code
_entity_poly.pdbx_strand_id
1 'polypeptide(L)'
;ENNFIFGLSVEDVQHLKRNGYNPRAYYNNNPEIKAALDWLDTDYFTPGEPGALSSIKRSLLDGGDPFLVLADFASYADAHQRVEKLYANKSAWAKAAIINSASMGKFSSDRAIEDYANKIWDLNSYEIKDIKS
;
A
#
# COMPACT_ATOMS: atom_id res chain seq x y z
N GLU A 1 14.05 3.30 9.57
CA GLU A 1 13.71 1.95 10.07
C GLU A 1 12.28 1.80 10.60
N ASN A 2 11.49 2.87 10.77
CA ASN A 2 10.11 2.80 11.30
C ASN A 2 9.02 2.67 10.23
N ASN A 3 9.42 2.41 8.98
CA ASN A 3 8.52 2.31 7.85
C ASN A 3 8.86 1.05 7.05
N PHE A 4 7.85 0.32 6.63
CA PHE A 4 7.98 -1.01 6.01
C PHE A 4 7.57 -0.92 4.55
N ILE A 5 8.49 -0.43 3.73
CA ILE A 5 8.29 -0.38 2.27
C ILE A 5 8.35 -1.82 1.74
N PHE A 6 7.45 -2.12 0.82
CA PHE A 6 7.31 -3.41 0.12
C PHE A 6 6.80 -3.18 -1.30
N GLY A 7 6.74 -4.26 -2.08
CA GLY A 7 6.27 -4.23 -3.45
C GLY A 7 7.34 -3.81 -4.44
N LEU A 8 6.95 -3.89 -5.71
CA LEU A 8 7.76 -3.51 -6.86
C LEU A 8 7.95 -1.99 -6.94
N SER A 9 9.13 -1.55 -7.38
CA SER A 9 9.34 -0.16 -7.78
C SER A 9 8.58 0.16 -9.07
N VAL A 10 8.41 1.46 -9.39
CA VAL A 10 7.76 1.88 -10.63
C VAL A 10 8.51 1.34 -11.85
N GLU A 11 9.83 1.29 -11.76
CA GLU A 11 10.71 0.75 -12.80
C GLU A 11 10.52 -0.76 -12.97
N ASP A 12 10.44 -1.51 -11.86
CA ASP A 12 10.20 -2.96 -11.88
C ASP A 12 8.83 -3.29 -12.46
N VAL A 13 7.79 -2.52 -12.09
CA VAL A 13 6.43 -2.65 -12.64
C VAL A 13 6.46 -2.51 -14.17
N GLN A 14 7.14 -1.48 -14.69
CA GLN A 14 7.25 -1.26 -16.14
C GLN A 14 8.03 -2.36 -16.82
N HIS A 15 9.11 -2.85 -16.20
CA HIS A 15 9.90 -3.95 -16.74
C HIS A 15 9.10 -5.25 -16.79
N LEU A 16 8.41 -5.59 -15.70
CA LEU A 16 7.59 -6.80 -15.59
C LEU A 16 6.45 -6.81 -16.61
N LYS A 17 5.74 -5.68 -16.77
CA LYS A 17 4.68 -5.54 -17.77
C LYS A 17 5.21 -5.68 -19.20
N ARG A 18 6.36 -5.07 -19.51
CA ARG A 18 7.00 -5.17 -20.84
C ARG A 18 7.43 -6.58 -21.21
N ASN A 19 7.86 -7.38 -20.22
CA ASN A 19 8.31 -8.76 -20.45
C ASN A 19 7.17 -9.78 -20.52
N GLY A 20 5.91 -9.34 -20.51
CA GLY A 20 4.75 -10.24 -20.55
C GLY A 20 4.45 -10.85 -19.18
N TYR A 21 4.02 -10.01 -18.24
CA TYR A 21 3.55 -10.44 -16.93
C TYR A 21 2.52 -11.58 -17.04
N ASN A 22 2.76 -12.66 -16.28
CA ASN A 22 1.90 -13.84 -16.26
C ASN A 22 1.46 -14.16 -14.81
N PRO A 23 0.24 -13.77 -14.41
CA PRO A 23 -0.26 -14.03 -13.05
C PRO A 23 -0.34 -15.53 -12.71
N ARG A 24 -0.57 -16.40 -13.71
CA ARG A 24 -0.62 -17.85 -13.50
C ARG A 24 0.73 -18.43 -13.07
N ALA A 25 1.85 -17.80 -13.44
CA ALA A 25 3.16 -18.22 -12.96
C ALA A 25 3.27 -18.05 -11.43
N TYR A 26 2.76 -16.95 -10.88
CA TYR A 26 2.74 -16.70 -9.43
C TYR A 26 1.81 -17.67 -8.70
N TYR A 27 0.62 -17.89 -9.25
CA TYR A 27 -0.31 -18.88 -8.71
C TYR A 27 0.25 -20.32 -8.70
N ASN A 28 0.98 -20.73 -9.75
CA ASN A 28 1.54 -22.07 -9.80
C ASN A 28 2.80 -22.26 -8.93
N ASN A 29 3.59 -21.20 -8.73
CA ASN A 29 4.88 -21.29 -8.04
C ASN A 29 4.81 -20.88 -6.55
N ASN A 30 3.71 -20.28 -6.09
CA ASN A 30 3.53 -19.92 -4.68
C ASN A 30 2.34 -20.69 -4.08
N PRO A 31 2.60 -21.68 -3.19
CA PRO A 31 1.55 -22.48 -2.56
C PRO A 31 0.54 -21.68 -1.74
N GLU A 32 0.98 -20.57 -1.13
CA GLU A 32 0.11 -19.71 -0.32
C GLU A 32 -0.87 -18.94 -1.20
N ILE A 33 -0.38 -18.33 -2.28
CA ILE A 33 -1.23 -17.70 -3.30
C ILE A 33 -2.22 -18.72 -3.86
N LYS A 34 -1.73 -19.93 -4.17
CA LYS A 34 -2.57 -21.01 -4.69
C LYS A 34 -3.71 -21.35 -3.73
N ALA A 35 -3.39 -21.63 -2.48
CA ALA A 35 -4.37 -22.00 -1.47
C ALA A 35 -5.40 -20.87 -1.25
N ALA A 36 -4.94 -19.63 -1.12
CA ALA A 36 -5.81 -18.47 -0.92
C ALA A 36 -6.78 -18.29 -2.09
N LEU A 37 -6.29 -18.39 -3.34
CA LEU A 37 -7.16 -18.28 -4.52
C LEU A 37 -8.07 -19.49 -4.71
N ASP A 38 -7.64 -20.70 -4.34
CA ASP A 38 -8.47 -21.90 -4.40
C ASP A 38 -9.64 -21.84 -3.40
N TRP A 39 -9.44 -21.26 -2.21
CA TRP A 39 -10.53 -21.03 -1.26
C TRP A 39 -11.60 -20.04 -1.73
N LEU A 40 -11.28 -19.13 -2.66
CA LEU A 40 -12.29 -18.23 -3.23
C LEU A 40 -13.28 -18.95 -4.14
N ASP A 41 -12.93 -20.14 -4.63
CA ASP A 41 -13.84 -20.99 -5.41
C ASP A 41 -14.71 -21.91 -4.54
N THR A 42 -14.40 -22.02 -3.26
CA THR A 42 -15.18 -22.86 -2.33
C THR A 42 -16.23 -22.01 -1.61
N ASP A 43 -16.97 -22.63 -0.71
CA ASP A 43 -17.91 -21.98 0.21
C ASP A 43 -17.24 -21.62 1.56
N TYR A 44 -15.91 -21.71 1.66
CA TYR A 44 -15.18 -21.51 2.93
C TYR A 44 -15.45 -20.13 3.54
N PHE A 45 -15.44 -19.08 2.72
CA PHE A 45 -15.76 -17.72 3.14
C PHE A 45 -17.24 -17.36 2.93
N THR A 46 -17.97 -18.17 2.17
CA THR A 46 -19.38 -17.95 1.81
C THR A 46 -20.18 -19.23 2.03
N PRO A 47 -20.42 -19.64 3.29
CA PRO A 47 -21.06 -20.92 3.59
C PRO A 47 -22.43 -21.06 2.90
N GLY A 48 -22.60 -22.12 2.11
CA GLY A 48 -23.82 -22.37 1.33
C GLY A 48 -23.89 -21.67 -0.04
N GLU A 49 -22.90 -20.83 -0.39
CA GLU A 49 -22.79 -20.15 -1.68
C GLU A 49 -21.40 -20.39 -2.31
N PRO A 50 -21.11 -21.62 -2.77
CA PRO A 50 -19.83 -21.94 -3.37
C PRO A 50 -19.58 -21.11 -4.64
N GLY A 51 -18.37 -20.57 -4.75
CA GLY A 51 -17.93 -19.80 -5.92
C GLY A 51 -18.48 -18.36 -5.99
N ALA A 52 -19.14 -17.87 -4.93
CA ALA A 52 -19.58 -16.47 -4.85
C ALA A 52 -18.40 -15.48 -5.02
N LEU A 53 -17.19 -15.88 -4.63
CA LEU A 53 -15.96 -15.09 -4.73
C LEU A 53 -15.06 -15.49 -5.92
N SER A 54 -15.44 -16.47 -6.74
CA SER A 54 -14.64 -16.93 -7.90
C SER A 54 -14.33 -15.82 -8.90
N SER A 55 -15.18 -14.78 -8.96
CA SER A 55 -14.96 -13.61 -9.81
C SER A 55 -13.64 -12.89 -9.50
N ILE A 56 -13.20 -12.88 -8.24
CA ILE A 56 -11.94 -12.27 -7.79
C ILE A 56 -10.76 -13.09 -8.33
N LYS A 57 -10.77 -14.41 -8.13
CA LYS A 57 -9.76 -15.31 -8.69
C LYS A 57 -9.65 -15.16 -10.20
N ARG A 58 -10.79 -15.17 -10.90
CA ARG A 58 -10.83 -15.01 -12.36
C ARG A 58 -10.25 -13.66 -12.79
N SER A 59 -10.55 -12.58 -12.08
CA SER A 59 -9.96 -11.25 -12.36
C SER A 59 -8.44 -11.26 -12.23
N LEU A 60 -7.91 -11.92 -11.21
CA LEU A 60 -6.47 -12.00 -10.95
C LEU A 60 -5.74 -12.93 -11.94
N LEU A 61 -6.33 -14.06 -12.33
CA LEU A 61 -5.68 -15.03 -13.20
C LEU A 61 -5.95 -14.77 -14.68
N ASP A 62 -7.22 -14.70 -15.05
CA ASP A 62 -7.65 -14.62 -16.45
C ASP A 62 -7.83 -13.16 -16.90
N GLY A 63 -8.15 -12.25 -15.97
CA GLY A 63 -8.17 -10.80 -16.19
C GLY A 63 -6.80 -10.14 -16.23
N GLY A 64 -5.72 -10.91 -16.00
CA GLY A 64 -4.34 -10.48 -16.18
C GLY A 64 -3.75 -9.68 -15.01
N ASP A 65 -4.49 -9.51 -13.90
CA ASP A 65 -4.04 -8.80 -12.69
C ASP A 65 -3.33 -7.46 -13.00
N PRO A 66 -4.08 -6.44 -13.48
CA PRO A 66 -3.49 -5.20 -13.97
C PRO A 66 -2.74 -4.39 -12.90
N PHE A 67 -3.03 -4.67 -11.63
CA PHE A 67 -2.44 -4.03 -10.45
C PHE A 67 -1.29 -4.82 -9.84
N LEU A 68 -0.90 -5.96 -10.44
CA LEU A 68 0.24 -6.78 -10.01
C LEU A 68 0.11 -7.30 -8.56
N VAL A 69 -1.12 -7.53 -8.10
CA VAL A 69 -1.43 -8.00 -6.76
C VAL A 69 -0.68 -9.30 -6.45
N LEU A 70 -0.64 -10.24 -7.40
CA LEU A 70 0.04 -11.52 -7.19
C LEU A 70 1.57 -11.38 -7.19
N ALA A 71 2.10 -10.41 -7.92
CA ALA A 71 3.53 -10.13 -7.93
C ALA A 71 4.03 -9.53 -6.61
N ASP A 72 3.23 -8.63 -6.02
CA ASP A 72 3.58 -7.96 -4.77
C ASP A 72 3.31 -8.81 -3.52
N PHE A 73 2.45 -9.83 -3.61
CA PHE A 73 1.92 -10.60 -2.48
C PHE A 73 2.99 -11.11 -1.51
N ALA A 74 4.06 -11.74 -2.01
CA ALA A 74 5.11 -12.30 -1.15
C ALA A 74 5.85 -11.21 -0.36
N SER A 75 6.19 -10.10 -1.03
CA SER A 75 6.85 -8.96 -0.38
C SER A 75 5.95 -8.28 0.64
N TYR A 76 4.65 -8.24 0.38
CA TYR A 76 3.64 -7.78 1.32
C TYR A 76 3.57 -8.67 2.56
N ALA A 77 3.50 -10.00 2.38
CA ALA A 77 3.48 -10.96 3.49
C ALA A 77 4.73 -10.84 4.37
N ASP A 78 5.91 -10.73 3.76
CA ASP A 78 7.18 -10.52 4.47
C ASP A 78 7.22 -9.20 5.24
N ALA A 79 6.68 -8.12 4.65
CA ALA A 79 6.54 -6.85 5.33
C ALA A 79 5.58 -6.94 6.51
N HIS A 80 4.45 -7.64 6.35
CA HIS A 80 3.48 -7.85 7.40
C HIS A 80 4.08 -8.62 8.58
N GLN A 81 4.82 -9.69 8.32
CA GLN A 81 5.52 -10.44 9.37
C GLN A 81 6.54 -9.58 10.14
N ARG A 82 7.23 -8.65 9.46
CA ARG A 82 8.13 -7.71 10.14
C ARG A 82 7.36 -6.72 11.03
N VAL A 83 6.20 -6.26 10.57
CA VAL A 83 5.30 -5.40 11.36
C VAL A 83 4.81 -6.14 12.60
N GLU A 84 4.34 -7.38 12.47
CA GLU A 84 3.88 -8.19 13.60
C GLU A 84 4.98 -8.38 14.66
N LYS A 85 6.21 -8.68 14.21
CA LYS A 85 7.38 -8.78 15.10
C LYS A 85 7.68 -7.49 15.84
N LEU A 86 7.59 -6.34 15.16
CA LEU A 86 7.79 -5.04 15.81
C LEU A 86 6.65 -4.74 16.79
N TYR A 87 5.40 -5.03 16.40
CA TYR A 87 4.21 -4.79 17.21
C TYR A 87 4.22 -5.59 18.52
N ALA A 88 4.74 -6.82 18.49
CA ALA A 88 4.95 -7.63 19.70
C ALA A 88 5.88 -6.94 20.71
N ASN A 89 6.82 -6.10 20.26
CA ASN A 89 7.66 -5.28 21.11
C ASN A 89 7.05 -3.88 21.32
N LYS A 90 6.22 -3.74 22.35
CA LYS A 90 5.50 -2.48 22.68
C LYS A 90 6.41 -1.26 22.79
N SER A 91 7.60 -1.41 23.37
CA SER A 91 8.54 -0.28 23.54
C SER A 91 9.12 0.18 22.21
N ALA A 92 9.55 -0.77 21.37
CA ALA A 92 10.06 -0.47 20.04
C ALA A 92 8.96 0.11 19.13
N TRP A 93 7.75 -0.43 19.21
CA TRP A 93 6.58 0.09 18.50
C TRP A 93 6.26 1.54 18.88
N ALA A 94 6.21 1.85 20.19
CA ALA A 94 5.96 3.20 20.67
C ALA A 94 7.05 4.19 20.20
N LYS A 95 8.32 3.79 20.26
CA LYS A 95 9.43 4.59 19.74
C LYS A 95 9.28 4.87 18.25
N ALA A 96 8.94 3.85 17.46
CA ALA A 96 8.72 4.00 16.02
C ALA A 96 7.58 4.97 15.71
N ALA A 97 6.46 4.86 16.43
CA ALA A 97 5.30 5.74 16.29
C ALA A 97 5.66 7.21 16.61
N ILE A 98 6.35 7.46 17.74
CA ILE A 98 6.75 8.82 18.15
C ILE A 98 7.66 9.47 17.09
N ILE A 99 8.67 8.74 16.60
CA ILE A 99 9.58 9.27 15.58
C ILE A 99 8.82 9.58 14.29
N ASN A 100 7.88 8.70 13.89
CA ASN A 100 7.05 8.93 12.71
C ASN A 100 6.23 10.21 12.90
N SER A 101 5.49 10.36 14.00
CA SER A 101 4.70 11.56 14.30
C SER A 101 5.55 12.84 14.31
N ALA A 102 6.73 12.82 14.94
CA ALA A 102 7.63 13.97 14.97
C ALA A 102 8.18 14.34 13.58
N SER A 103 8.26 13.38 12.65
CA SER A 103 8.79 13.58 11.31
C SER A 103 7.72 14.02 10.28
N MET A 104 6.44 14.10 10.67
CA MET A 104 5.33 14.42 9.75
C MET A 104 5.17 15.91 9.42
N GLY A 105 5.95 16.82 10.04
CA GLY A 105 5.81 18.27 9.80
C GLY A 105 5.94 18.68 8.32
N LYS A 106 6.72 17.94 7.53
CA LYS A 106 6.85 18.10 6.07
C LYS A 106 5.52 17.87 5.31
N PHE A 107 4.52 17.21 5.89
CA PHE A 107 3.23 16.95 5.25
C PHE A 107 2.12 17.90 5.73
N SER A 108 2.45 18.98 6.44
CA SER A 108 1.46 20.01 6.82
C SER A 108 0.86 20.71 5.60
N SER A 109 -0.45 20.97 5.66
CA SER A 109 -1.17 21.78 4.67
C SER A 109 -0.63 23.20 4.60
N ASP A 110 -0.17 23.77 5.72
CA ASP A 110 0.33 25.14 5.77
C ASP A 110 1.54 25.32 4.84
N ARG A 111 2.43 24.32 4.82
CA ARG A 111 3.56 24.31 3.89
C ARG A 111 3.10 24.20 2.43
N ALA A 112 2.06 23.42 2.17
CA ALA A 112 1.51 23.31 0.82
C ALA A 112 0.91 24.65 0.37
N ILE A 113 0.15 25.33 1.23
CA ILE A 113 -0.40 26.66 0.95
C ILE A 113 0.71 27.68 0.69
N GLU A 114 1.77 27.68 1.49
CA GLU A 114 2.93 28.53 1.29
C GLU A 114 3.67 28.22 -0.03
N ASP A 115 3.84 26.94 -0.37
CA ASP A 115 4.42 26.51 -1.65
C ASP A 115 3.58 27.01 -2.84
N TYR A 116 2.25 26.94 -2.76
CA TYR A 116 1.34 27.44 -3.80
C TYR A 116 1.33 28.97 -3.89
N ALA A 117 1.27 29.66 -2.74
CA ALA A 117 1.29 31.12 -2.66
C ALA A 117 2.56 31.71 -3.32
N ASN A 118 3.73 31.13 -3.02
CA ASN A 118 5.01 31.61 -3.53
C ASN A 118 5.31 31.22 -4.97
N LYS A 119 4.92 30.01 -5.41
CA LYS A 119 5.35 29.46 -6.71
C LYS A 119 4.33 29.58 -7.83
N ILE A 120 3.05 29.76 -7.50
CA ILE A 120 1.96 29.75 -8.49
C ILE A 120 1.12 31.02 -8.39
N TRP A 121 0.66 31.38 -7.19
CA TRP A 121 -0.30 32.48 -7.02
C TRP A 121 0.34 33.86 -6.88
N ASP A 122 1.64 33.93 -6.61
CA ASP A 122 2.39 35.17 -6.38
C ASP A 122 1.73 36.06 -5.29
N LEU A 123 1.36 35.44 -4.18
CA LEU A 123 0.69 36.09 -3.06
C LEU A 123 1.67 36.29 -1.89
N ASN A 124 1.63 37.48 -1.30
CA ASN A 124 2.37 37.81 -0.08
C ASN A 124 1.45 37.75 1.14
N SER A 125 1.97 37.29 2.27
CA SER A 125 1.26 37.31 3.55
C SER A 125 0.94 38.75 3.96
N TYR A 126 -0.31 39.01 4.33
CA TYR A 126 -0.75 40.31 4.81
C TYR A 126 -1.06 40.24 6.31
N GLU A 127 -0.28 40.95 7.14
CA GLU A 127 -0.57 41.10 8.56
C GLU A 127 -1.75 42.06 8.76
N ILE A 128 -2.80 41.57 9.44
CA ILE A 128 -3.93 42.40 9.83
C ILE A 128 -3.49 43.24 11.05
N LYS A 129 -3.52 44.57 10.92
CA LYS A 129 -3.29 45.47 12.06
C LYS A 129 -4.45 45.34 13.05
N ASP A 130 -4.14 44.99 14.30
CA ASP A 130 -5.09 45.00 15.40
C ASP A 130 -5.81 46.35 15.49
N ILE A 131 -7.13 46.31 15.38
CA ILE A 131 -7.99 47.48 15.65
C ILE A 131 -7.99 47.66 17.17
N LYS A 132 -7.17 48.59 17.66
CA LYS A 132 -7.23 49.04 19.05
C LYS A 132 -8.65 49.55 19.34
N SER A 133 -9.31 48.91 20.30
CA SER A 133 -10.56 49.38 20.92
C SER A 133 -10.38 50.69 21.67
#